data_AF-A0A5N6U9Y2-F1
#
_entry.id   AF-A0A5N6U9Y2-F1
#
_cell.length_a   1.000
_cell.length_b   1.000
_cell.length_c   1.000
_cell.angle_alpha   90.00
_cell.angle_beta   90.00
_cell.angle_gamma   90.00
#
_symmetry.space_group_name_H-M   'P 1'
#
loop_
_entity.id
_entity.type
_entity.pdbx_description
1 polymer ?
#
loop_
_entity_poly.entity_id
_entity_poly.type
_entity_poly.pdbx_seq_one_letter_code
_entity_poly.pdbx_strand_id
1 'polypeptide(L)' 'MCNYFKNYYIYSTCREPSVHFIRTSIDGSKENRCNDSPHDRFIVVVGKCRLCR' A
#
# COMPACT_ATOMS: atom_id res chain seq x y z
N MET A 1 -10.34 -17.64 0.16
CA MET A 1 -9.95 -16.33 0.73
C MET A 1 -9.29 -15.53 -0.36
N CYS A 2 -9.78 -14.32 -0.66
CA CYS A 2 -9.17 -13.45 -1.68
C CYS A 2 -7.79 -13.00 -1.21
N ASN A 3 -6.80 -13.11 -2.09
CA ASN A 3 -5.43 -12.69 -1.80
C ASN A 3 -4.91 -11.62 -2.78
N TYR A 4 -5.80 -10.94 -3.50
CA TYR A 4 -5.45 -9.90 -4.46
C TYR A 4 -5.46 -8.53 -3.78
N PHE A 5 -4.26 -7.99 -3.54
CA PHE A 5 -4.05 -6.76 -2.77
C PHE A 5 -3.40 -5.66 -3.60
N LYS A 6 -3.81 -4.41 -3.34
CA LYS A 6 -3.08 -3.22 -3.71
C LYS A 6 -2.36 -2.68 -2.47
N ASN A 7 -1.04 -2.84 -2.48
CA ASN A 7 -0.17 -2.44 -1.40
C ASN A 7 0.23 -0.97 -1.57
N TYR A 8 0.07 -0.18 -0.51
CA TYR A 8 0.53 1.20 -0.40
C TYR A 8 1.63 1.26 0.64
N TYR A 9 2.84 1.59 0.21
CA TYR A 9 3.99 1.70 1.09
C TYR A 9 4.09 3.13 1.60
N ILE A 10 4.14 3.30 2.92
CA ILE A 10 4.18 4.60 3.59
C ILE A 10 5.33 4.64 4.60
N TYR A 11 5.99 5.78 4.76
CA TYR A 11 7.07 5.91 5.73
C TYR A 11 6.49 6.08 7.14
N SER A 12 7.11 5.43 8.13
CA SER A 12 6.70 5.53 9.53
C SER A 12 6.73 6.96 10.07
N THR A 13 7.64 7.81 9.57
CA THR A 13 7.76 9.21 10.01
C THR A 13 6.94 10.18 9.17
N CYS A 14 6.05 9.70 8.30
CA CYS A 14 5.27 10.55 7.41
C CYS A 14 4.12 11.23 8.18
N ARG A 15 3.98 12.55 8.02
CA ARG A 15 2.85 13.31 8.59
C ARG A 15 1.56 13.13 7.79
N GLU A 16 1.67 12.88 6.48
CA GLU A 16 0.54 12.73 5.56
C GLU A 16 0.65 11.44 4.74
N PRO A 17 0.52 10.26 5.38
CA PRO A 17 0.72 8.97 4.72
C PRO A 17 -0.28 8.71 3.58
N SER A 18 -1.46 9.34 3.62
CA SER A 18 -2.50 9.23 2.59
C SER A 18 -2.14 9.90 1.25
N VAL A 19 -1.09 10.72 1.22
CA VAL A 19 -0.63 11.44 0.03
C VAL A 19 0.80 11.03 -0.33
N HIS A 20 1.64 10.76 0.66
CA HIS A 20 3.05 10.43 0.48
C HIS A 20 3.30 8.92 0.38
N PHE A 21 2.69 8.29 -0.62
CA PHE A 21 2.99 6.90 -0.95
C PHE A 21 4.40 6.79 -1.54
N ILE A 22 5.26 5.99 -0.90
CA ILE A 22 6.61 5.68 -1.36
C ILE A 22 6.53 4.91 -2.67
N ARG A 23 5.61 3.94 -2.69
CA ARG A 23 5.42 2.98 -3.76
C ARG A 23 4.03 2.40 -3.64
N THR A 24 3.46 2.04 -4.79
CA THR A 24 2.30 1.15 -4.86
C THR A 24 2.68 -0.14 -5.57
N SER A 25 2.17 -1.27 -5.11
CA SER A 25 2.36 -2.58 -5.74
C SER A 25 1.06 -3.35 -5.77
N ILE A 26 0.87 -4.20 -6.77
CA ILE A 26 -0.20 -5.19 -6.78
C ILE A 26 0.43 -6.53 -6.43
N ASP A 27 -0.20 -7.26 -5.52
CA ASP A 27 0.26 -8.58 -5.06
C ASP A 27 -0.89 -9.59 -5.06
N GLY A 28 -0.55 -10.86 -5.21
CA GLY A 28 -1.50 -11.98 -5.26
C GLY A 28 -1.99 -12.37 -6.65
N SER A 29 -2.92 -13.33 -6.70
CA SER A 29 -3.45 -13.89 -7.96
C SER A 29 -4.71 -13.18 -8.43
N LYS A 30 -4.76 -12.84 -9.72
CA LYS A 30 -5.95 -12.29 -10.39
C LYS A 30 -7.06 -13.32 -10.60
N GLU A 31 -6.73 -14.61 -10.57
CA GLU A 31 -7.65 -15.70 -10.91
C GLU A 31 -8.66 -16.00 -9.79
N ASN A 32 -8.28 -15.73 -8.53
CA ASN A 32 -9.13 -15.97 -7.35
C ASN A 32 -9.56 -14.68 -6.65
N ARG A 33 -9.70 -13.61 -7.43
CA ARG A 33 -10.06 -12.27 -6.93
C ARG A 33 -11.58 -12.19 -6.67
N CYS A 34 -11.98 -11.59 -5.55
CA CYS A 34 -13.40 -11.32 -5.29
C CYS A 34 -13.86 -10.03 -5.98
N ASN A 35 -15.17 -9.79 -6.04
CA ASN A 35 -15.74 -8.59 -6.66
C ASN A 35 -15.26 -7.27 -6.03
N ASP A 36 -14.91 -7.29 -4.74
CA ASP A 36 -14.41 -6.13 -3.98
C ASP A 36 -12.88 -5.92 -4.12
N SER A 37 -12.19 -6.73 -4.93
CA SER A 37 -10.73 -6.64 -5.08
C SER A 37 -10.31 -5.65 -6.18
N PRO A 38 -9.06 -5.12 -6.15
CA PRO A 38 -7.99 -5.38 -5.20
C PRO A 38 -8.23 -4.73 -3.84
N HIS A 39 -7.95 -5.45 -2.76
CA HIS A 39 -8.07 -4.92 -1.41
C HIS A 39 -6.90 -3.99 -1.09
N ASP A 40 -7.17 -2.85 -0.47
CA ASP A 40 -6.13 -1.93 -0.05
C ASP A 40 -5.37 -2.50 1.17
N ARG A 41 -4.04 -2.51 1.09
CA ARG A 41 -3.15 -2.88 2.20
C ARG A 41 -2.12 -1.79 2.41
N PHE A 42 -2.07 -1.24 3.61
CA PHE A 42 -1.08 -0.23 3.98
C PHE A 42 0.11 -0.91 4.65
N ILE A 43 1.31 -0.69 4.10
CA ILE A 43 2.57 -1.26 4.60
C ILE A 43 3.45 -0.11 5.08
N VAL A 44 3.71 -0.09 6.39
CA VAL A 44 4.59 0.91 6.99
C VAL A 44 6.04 0.47 6.85
N VAL A 45 6.86 1.33 6.24
CA VAL A 45 8.29 1.14 6.07
C VAL A 45 9.03 2.08 7.02
N VAL A 46 9.98 1.54 7.77
CA VAL A 46 10.83 2.35 8.65
C VAL A 46 11.73 3.25 7.81
N GLY A 47 11.67 4.55 8.05
CA GLY A 47 12.53 5.51 7.37
C GLY A 47 11.96 6.92 7.37
N LYS A 48 12.79 7.88 6.92
CA LYS A 48 12.39 9.29 6.81
C LYS A 48 11.59 9.52 5.52
N CYS A 49 10.38 10.04 5.66
CA CYS A 49 9.61 10.51 4.52
C CYS A 49 10.35 11.65 3.80
N ARG A 50 10.68 11.43 2.52
CA ARG A 50 11.36 12.43 1.67
C ARG A 50 10.39 13.44 1.03
N LEU A 51 9.09 13.19 1.13
CA LEU A 51 8.04 14.04 0.57
C LEU A 51 7.50 15.05 1.60
N CYS A 52 7.56 14.72 2.90
CA CYS A 52 7.30 15.68 3.96
C CYS A 52 8.43 16.72 3.99
N ARG A 53 8.12 17.94 3.55
CA ARG A 53 8.96 19.11 3.75
C ARG A 53 8.65 19.78 5.07
#